data_AF-A0A7C1H0J3-F1
#
_entry.id   AF-A0A7C1H0J3-F1
#
_cell.length_a   1.000
_cell.length_b   1.000
_cell.length_c   1.000
_cell.angle_alpha   90.00
_cell.angle_beta   90.00
_cell.angle_gamma   90.00
#
_symmetry.space_group_name_H-M   'P 1'
#
loop_
_entity.id
_entity.type
_entity.pdbx_description
1 polymer ?
#
loop_
_entity_poly.entity_id
_entity_poly.type
_entity_poly.pdbx_seq_one_letter_code
_entity_poly.pdbx_strand_id
1 'polypeptide(L)'
;MEELQAADISRISLSVHPHSLANHDINREIFKRFQLEPDIAVDSVVSLTAQKWVGKMNSKPLIQAWKLTDETVEKFPHVPLYEGYGFVSFRLWARPLVPDIQNIPKQKRAYYEDFMLSNYYNPNLVDLSKNALWTLVPVGVAKNIVDQCEKQGHKPLQQAIELLNSEIVKPGLEDQAKKILTDQRDRIRGLICYYRTLENTARWIVGVHGYLDSDSDKERQKYRIFLHKMMTDEIENIQNLLDLWRTSSVTFTPISKFGENWYTYGDNFAEILQKKIVLMKEYMNDIPHIDPDFIWKMPNSFTVDPDKYLYQYLNFTK
;
A
#
# COMPACT_ATOMS: atom_id res chain seq x y z
N MET A 1 -21.18 9.78 -28.21
CA MET A 1 -21.74 8.61 -28.93
C MET A 1 -21.64 8.82 -30.43
N GLU A 2 -22.02 9.98 -30.98
CA GLU A 2 -21.81 10.29 -32.40
C GLU A 2 -20.32 10.35 -32.81
N GLU A 3 -19.44 10.87 -31.96
CA GLU A 3 -17.98 10.87 -32.24
C GLU A 3 -17.34 9.46 -32.26
N LEU A 4 -17.98 8.44 -31.67
CA LEU A 4 -17.44 7.08 -31.59
C LEU A 4 -17.70 6.25 -32.86
N GLN A 5 -18.64 6.67 -33.72
CA GLN A 5 -18.93 5.98 -34.99
C GLN A 5 -18.00 6.42 -36.14
N ALA A 6 -17.32 7.56 -36.00
CA ALA A 6 -16.50 8.14 -37.06
C ALA A 6 -15.05 7.63 -37.08
N ALA A 7 -14.55 7.12 -35.96
CA ALA A 7 -13.26 6.47 -35.87
C ALA A 7 -13.46 4.96 -36.00
N ASP A 8 -12.72 4.29 -36.87
CA ASP A 8 -12.73 2.84 -37.11
C ASP A 8 -12.20 2.07 -35.87
N ILE A 9 -12.90 2.21 -34.74
CA ILE A 9 -12.48 1.73 -33.42
C ILE A 9 -12.86 0.25 -33.31
N SER A 10 -11.88 -0.62 -33.55
CA SER A 10 -12.05 -2.07 -33.41
C SER A 10 -12.12 -2.56 -31.96
N ARG A 11 -11.65 -1.76 -30.98
CA ARG A 11 -11.69 -2.05 -29.54
C ARG A 11 -11.77 -0.78 -28.70
N ILE A 12 -12.75 -0.73 -27.79
CA ILE A 12 -12.84 0.29 -26.75
C ILE A 12 -12.24 -0.29 -25.46
N SER A 13 -11.23 0.38 -24.91
CA SER A 13 -10.66 0.07 -23.60
C SER A 13 -11.16 1.09 -22.58
N LEU A 14 -12.08 0.68 -21.71
CA LEU A 14 -12.57 1.54 -20.64
C LEU A 14 -11.66 1.39 -19.42
N SER A 15 -11.11 2.50 -18.91
CA SER A 15 -10.52 2.49 -17.57
C SER A 15 -11.63 2.20 -16.56
N VAL A 16 -11.51 1.12 -15.79
CA VAL A 16 -12.57 0.61 -14.89
C VAL A 16 -12.73 1.44 -13.60
N HIS A 17 -11.96 2.52 -13.42
CA HIS A 17 -12.08 3.36 -12.23
C HIS A 17 -13.35 4.22 -12.30
N PRO A 18 -14.29 4.10 -11.35
CA PRO A 18 -15.47 4.95 -11.35
C PRO A 18 -15.03 6.41 -11.30
N HIS A 19 -15.60 7.25 -12.18
CA HIS A 19 -15.24 8.66 -12.30
C HIS A 19 -15.30 9.38 -10.94
N SER A 20 -16.26 8.99 -10.11
CA SER A 20 -16.46 9.52 -8.76
C SER A 20 -15.26 9.36 -7.83
N LEU A 21 -14.33 8.44 -8.09
CA LEU A 21 -13.16 8.20 -7.23
C LEU A 21 -11.96 9.10 -7.59
N ALA A 22 -11.81 9.45 -8.87
CA ALA A 22 -10.69 10.24 -9.38
C ALA A 22 -11.16 11.14 -10.53
N ASN A 23 -11.75 12.29 -10.17
CA ASN A 23 -12.33 13.23 -11.13
C ASN A 23 -11.28 13.93 -12.00
N HIS A 24 -10.03 14.02 -11.52
CA HIS A 24 -8.91 14.66 -12.21
C HIS A 24 -7.79 13.62 -12.43
N ASP A 25 -8.06 12.67 -13.32
CA ASP A 25 -7.19 11.54 -13.66
C ASP A 25 -6.57 11.73 -15.04
N ILE A 26 -5.30 12.14 -15.09
CA ILE A 26 -4.63 12.46 -16.36
C ILE A 26 -4.46 11.21 -17.24
N ASN A 27 -4.24 10.04 -16.64
CA ASN A 27 -4.07 8.79 -17.37
C ASN A 27 -5.36 8.45 -18.12
N ARG A 28 -6.53 8.67 -17.48
CA ARG A 28 -7.83 8.49 -18.13
C ARG A 28 -8.01 9.43 -19.32
N GLU A 29 -7.63 10.70 -19.20
CA GLU A 29 -7.74 11.64 -20.32
C GLU A 29 -6.80 11.27 -21.48
N ILE A 30 -5.59 10.78 -21.19
CA ILE A 30 -4.67 10.21 -22.18
C ILE A 30 -5.31 9.01 -22.87
N PHE A 31 -5.79 8.01 -22.12
CA PHE A 31 -6.42 6.81 -22.69
C PHE A 31 -7.67 7.13 -23.52
N LYS A 32 -8.52 8.05 -23.06
CA LYS A 32 -9.70 8.49 -23.83
C LYS A 32 -9.27 9.12 -25.15
N ARG A 33 -8.27 10.00 -25.13
CA ARG A 33 -7.85 10.74 -26.31
C ARG A 33 -7.13 9.84 -27.32
N PHE A 34 -6.26 8.96 -26.85
CA PHE A 34 -5.54 8.00 -27.68
C PHE A 34 -6.45 7.00 -28.40
N GLN A 35 -7.61 6.66 -27.80
CA GLN A 35 -8.61 5.80 -28.45
C GLN A 35 -9.30 6.46 -29.65
N LEU A 36 -9.39 7.79 -29.68
CA LEU A 36 -10.00 8.55 -30.76
C LEU A 36 -8.96 9.01 -31.79
N GLU A 37 -7.76 9.33 -31.33
CA GLU A 37 -6.63 9.80 -32.14
C GLU A 37 -5.35 9.07 -31.72
N PRO A 38 -5.06 7.89 -32.31
CA PRO A 38 -3.91 7.07 -31.92
C PRO A 38 -2.55 7.74 -32.11
N ASP A 39 -2.44 8.66 -33.07
CA ASP A 39 -1.19 9.37 -33.38
C ASP A 39 -0.98 10.64 -32.54
N ILE A 40 -1.88 10.94 -31.59
CA ILE A 40 -1.76 12.14 -30.77
C ILE A 40 -0.54 12.08 -29.84
N ALA A 41 0.25 13.14 -29.82
CA ALA A 41 1.35 13.27 -28.88
C ALA A 41 0.82 13.36 -27.44
N VAL A 42 1.28 12.45 -26.57
CA VAL A 42 0.88 12.39 -25.15
C VAL A 42 1.13 13.72 -24.44
N ASP A 43 2.27 14.36 -24.70
CA ASP A 43 2.62 15.67 -24.12
C ASP A 43 1.62 16.77 -24.47
N SER A 44 1.02 16.71 -25.67
CA SER A 44 -0.03 17.65 -26.08
C SER A 44 -1.30 17.44 -25.26
N VAL A 45 -1.70 16.18 -25.03
CA VAL A 45 -2.88 15.84 -24.21
C VAL A 45 -2.67 16.28 -22.76
N VAL A 46 -1.49 16.02 -22.21
CA VAL A 46 -1.07 16.44 -20.87
C VAL A 46 -1.13 17.96 -20.73
N SER A 47 -0.56 18.68 -21.69
CA SER A 47 -0.52 20.14 -21.68
C SER A 47 -1.90 20.77 -21.78
N LEU A 48 -2.74 20.30 -22.71
CA LEU A 48 -4.10 20.81 -22.89
C LEU A 48 -4.99 20.50 -21.68
N THR A 49 -4.88 19.29 -21.12
CA THR A 49 -5.64 18.89 -19.93
C THR A 49 -5.26 19.73 -18.72
N ALA A 50 -3.96 19.94 -18.48
CA ALA A 50 -3.50 20.79 -17.38
C ALA A 50 -4.01 22.24 -17.51
N GLN A 51 -3.96 22.82 -18.72
CA GLN A 51 -4.49 24.16 -18.97
C GLN A 51 -6.00 24.23 -18.75
N LYS A 52 -6.75 23.21 -19.17
CA LYS A 52 -8.19 23.11 -18.94
C LYS A 52 -8.54 23.03 -17.45
N TRP A 53 -7.73 22.32 -16.66
CA TRP A 53 -8.00 22.09 -15.24
C TRP A 53 -7.62 23.28 -14.36
N VAL A 54 -6.41 23.81 -14.52
CA VAL A 54 -5.86 24.81 -13.58
C VAL A 54 -5.53 26.16 -14.23
N GLY A 55 -5.86 26.32 -15.51
CA GLY A 55 -5.56 27.51 -16.28
C GLY A 55 -4.12 27.53 -16.81
N LYS A 56 -3.87 28.41 -17.79
CA LYS A 56 -2.58 28.51 -18.48
C LYS A 56 -1.42 28.79 -17.53
N MET A 57 -1.63 29.68 -16.55
CA MET A 57 -0.59 30.11 -15.61
C MET A 57 -0.15 28.99 -14.64
N ASN A 58 -1.07 28.12 -14.22
CA ASN A 58 -0.78 27.08 -13.22
C ASN A 58 -0.55 25.69 -13.85
N SER A 59 -0.69 25.57 -15.17
CA SER A 59 -0.51 24.29 -15.88
C SER A 59 0.89 23.70 -15.74
N LYS A 60 1.94 24.53 -15.79
CA LYS A 60 3.34 24.06 -15.71
C LYS A 60 3.66 23.36 -14.38
N PRO A 61 3.37 23.95 -13.19
CA PRO A 61 3.55 23.25 -11.92
C PRO A 61 2.82 21.91 -11.83
N LEU A 62 1.57 21.84 -12.32
CA LEU A 62 0.80 20.60 -12.29
C LEU A 62 1.46 19.49 -13.13
N ILE A 63 1.89 19.83 -14.36
CA ILE A 63 2.61 18.90 -15.24
C ILE A 63 3.91 18.43 -14.59
N GLN A 64 4.64 19.34 -13.94
CA GLN A 64 5.88 18.98 -13.25
C GLN A 64 5.61 18.03 -12.09
N ALA A 65 4.54 18.23 -11.31
CA ALA A 65 4.15 17.32 -10.25
C ALA A 65 3.80 15.92 -10.78
N TRP A 66 3.11 15.82 -11.93
CA TRP A 66 2.87 14.54 -12.60
C TRP A 66 4.16 13.85 -13.03
N LYS A 67 5.11 14.58 -13.64
CA LYS A 67 6.41 14.01 -14.06
C LYS A 67 7.21 13.48 -12.87
N LEU A 68 7.26 14.22 -11.77
CA LEU A 68 7.90 13.76 -10.53
C LEU A 68 7.22 12.53 -9.93
N THR A 69 5.89 12.45 -10.07
CA THR A 69 5.11 11.28 -9.64
C THR A 69 5.42 10.06 -10.50
N ASP A 70 5.39 10.24 -11.83
CA ASP A 70 5.68 9.22 -12.82
C ASP A 70 7.08 8.63 -12.66
N GLU A 71 8.09 9.48 -12.41
CA GLU A 71 9.46 9.03 -12.12
C GLU A 71 9.52 8.06 -10.94
N THR A 72 8.69 8.29 -9.91
CA THR A 72 8.67 7.40 -8.75
C THR A 72 7.94 6.10 -9.06
N VAL A 73 6.79 6.19 -9.73
CA VAL A 73 5.96 5.03 -10.10
C VAL A 73 6.72 4.07 -11.01
N GLU A 74 7.41 4.58 -12.04
CA GLU A 74 8.17 3.78 -13.01
C GLU A 74 9.28 2.95 -12.34
N LYS A 75 9.90 3.53 -11.31
CA LYS A 75 11.06 2.94 -10.66
C LYS A 75 10.72 2.17 -9.38
N PHE A 76 9.50 2.28 -8.85
CA PHE A 76 9.13 1.59 -7.61
C PHE A 76 9.16 0.06 -7.83
N PRO A 77 9.82 -0.71 -6.94
CA PRO A 77 9.94 -2.15 -7.12
C PRO A 77 8.60 -2.86 -6.91
N HIS A 78 8.37 -3.92 -7.70
CA HIS A 78 7.22 -4.78 -7.50
C HIS A 78 7.33 -5.56 -6.18
N VAL A 79 6.30 -5.50 -5.33
CA VAL A 79 6.18 -6.27 -4.08
C VAL A 79 5.14 -7.37 -4.24
N PRO A 80 5.56 -8.64 -4.45
CA PRO A 80 4.68 -9.73 -4.85
C PRO A 80 3.47 -9.92 -3.92
N LEU A 81 2.27 -9.96 -4.51
CA LEU A 81 0.96 -10.13 -3.86
C LEU A 81 0.62 -9.12 -2.74
N TYR A 82 1.48 -8.16 -2.44
CA TYR A 82 1.19 -7.10 -1.47
C TYR A 82 0.69 -5.82 -2.14
N GLU A 83 0.77 -5.72 -3.45
CA GLU A 83 0.22 -4.61 -4.23
C GLU A 83 -1.24 -4.80 -4.64
N GLY A 84 -1.91 -3.71 -5.02
CA GLY A 84 -3.27 -3.74 -5.55
C GLY A 84 -4.25 -4.35 -4.55
N TYR A 85 -5.03 -5.36 -4.97
CA TYR A 85 -5.96 -6.07 -4.08
C TYR A 85 -5.25 -6.79 -2.94
N GLY A 86 -4.02 -7.23 -3.15
CA GLY A 86 -3.21 -7.84 -2.10
C GLY A 86 -3.01 -6.92 -0.90
N PHE A 87 -2.81 -5.63 -1.15
CA PHE A 87 -2.59 -4.63 -0.10
C PHE A 87 -3.76 -4.58 0.90
N VAL A 88 -4.97 -4.49 0.37
CA VAL A 88 -6.21 -4.45 1.14
C VAL A 88 -6.57 -5.83 1.69
N SER A 89 -6.32 -6.91 0.95
CA SER A 89 -6.65 -8.27 1.39
C SER A 89 -5.73 -8.79 2.50
N PHE A 90 -4.48 -8.33 2.56
CA PHE A 90 -3.56 -8.56 3.69
C PHE A 90 -3.58 -7.43 4.72
N ARG A 91 -4.50 -6.48 4.56
CA ARG A 91 -4.80 -5.42 5.52
C ARG A 91 -3.59 -4.55 5.86
N LEU A 92 -2.67 -4.29 4.94
CA LEU A 92 -1.36 -3.73 5.27
C LEU A 92 -1.39 -2.38 5.99
N TRP A 93 -2.35 -1.49 5.71
CA TRP A 93 -2.50 -0.25 6.50
C TRP A 93 -3.02 -0.45 7.93
N ALA A 94 -3.71 -1.56 8.21
CA ALA A 94 -4.26 -1.88 9.53
C ALA A 94 -3.39 -2.89 10.29
N ARG A 95 -2.69 -3.78 9.59
CA ARG A 95 -1.88 -4.84 10.18
C ARG A 95 -0.60 -4.26 10.80
N PRO A 96 -0.33 -4.50 12.10
CA PRO A 96 0.93 -4.09 12.73
C PRO A 96 2.14 -4.83 12.12
N LEU A 97 3.21 -4.09 11.85
CA LEU A 97 4.50 -4.64 11.45
C LEU A 97 5.40 -4.72 12.70
N VAL A 98 5.28 -5.80 13.48
CA VAL A 98 6.00 -6.01 14.76
C VAL A 98 6.90 -7.24 14.69
N PRO A 99 7.98 -7.36 15.48
CA PRO A 99 8.95 -8.46 15.39
C PRO A 99 8.33 -9.86 15.55
N ASP A 100 7.37 -9.99 16.46
CA ASP A 100 6.58 -11.20 16.67
C ASP A 100 5.09 -10.84 16.58
N ILE A 101 4.49 -11.13 15.42
CA ILE A 101 3.06 -10.86 15.20
C ILE A 101 2.21 -11.76 16.09
N GLN A 102 2.66 -13.00 16.38
CA GLN A 102 1.92 -13.98 17.16
C GLN A 102 1.79 -13.56 18.63
N ASN A 103 2.76 -12.82 19.18
CA ASN A 103 2.76 -12.34 20.55
C ASN A 103 1.60 -11.39 20.88
N ILE A 104 1.02 -10.71 19.87
CA ILE A 104 -0.17 -9.89 20.07
C ILE A 104 -1.37 -10.80 20.43
N PRO A 105 -2.11 -10.59 21.52
CA PRO A 105 -3.30 -11.40 21.82
C PRO A 105 -4.30 -11.40 20.66
N LYS A 106 -4.92 -12.55 20.38
CA LYS A 106 -5.90 -12.70 19.28
C LYS A 106 -6.99 -11.64 19.31
N GLN A 107 -7.50 -11.30 20.50
CA GLN A 107 -8.53 -10.27 20.69
C GLN A 107 -8.06 -8.88 20.25
N LYS A 108 -6.76 -8.58 20.39
CA LYS A 108 -6.15 -7.34 19.91
C LYS A 108 -5.88 -7.36 18.40
N ARG A 109 -5.76 -8.52 17.75
CA ARG A 109 -5.58 -8.64 16.28
C ARG A 109 -6.88 -8.79 15.48
N ALA A 110 -7.97 -9.20 16.12
CA ALA A 110 -9.27 -9.47 15.49
C ALA A 110 -9.74 -8.33 14.56
N TYR A 111 -9.50 -7.06 14.92
CA TYR A 111 -9.93 -5.90 14.13
C TYR A 111 -9.36 -5.85 12.70
N TYR A 112 -8.27 -6.57 12.40
CA TYR A 112 -7.77 -6.71 11.04
C TYR A 112 -7.80 -8.17 10.56
N GLU A 113 -7.55 -9.15 11.44
CA GLU A 113 -7.55 -10.57 11.04
C GLU A 113 -8.92 -11.05 10.59
N ASP A 114 -10.02 -10.60 11.21
CA ASP A 114 -11.39 -11.00 10.84
C ASP A 114 -11.79 -10.49 9.44
N PHE A 115 -11.07 -9.48 8.94
CA PHE A 115 -11.26 -8.88 7.61
C PHE A 115 -10.12 -9.23 6.64
N MET A 116 -9.17 -10.07 7.03
CA MET A 116 -8.05 -10.46 6.18
C MET A 116 -8.42 -11.68 5.32
N LEU A 117 -7.96 -11.71 4.08
CA LEU A 117 -8.15 -12.85 3.19
C LEU A 117 -7.13 -13.96 3.53
N SER A 118 -7.25 -14.53 4.72
CA SER A 118 -6.38 -15.62 5.19
C SER A 118 -7.16 -16.57 6.08
N ASN A 119 -7.00 -17.87 5.84
CA ASN A 119 -7.53 -18.89 6.74
C ASN A 119 -6.68 -18.94 8.03
N TYR A 120 -7.25 -19.50 9.10
CA TYR A 120 -6.66 -19.51 10.45
C TYR A 120 -5.26 -20.17 10.55
N TYR A 121 -4.90 -21.04 9.61
CA TYR A 121 -3.60 -21.73 9.55
C TYR A 121 -2.65 -21.15 8.50
N ASN A 122 -3.03 -20.05 7.82
CA ASN A 122 -2.17 -19.47 6.79
C ASN A 122 -0.91 -18.89 7.45
N PRO A 123 0.31 -19.35 7.10
CA PRO A 123 1.54 -18.83 7.71
C PRO A 123 1.73 -17.34 7.48
N ASN A 124 1.05 -16.74 6.49
CA ASN A 124 1.06 -15.29 6.32
C ASN A 124 0.62 -14.53 7.58
N LEU A 125 -0.17 -15.13 8.48
CA LEU A 125 -0.58 -14.54 9.75
C LEU A 125 0.60 -14.22 10.68
N VAL A 126 1.71 -14.94 10.57
CA VAL A 126 2.91 -14.78 11.42
C VAL A 126 4.21 -14.56 10.63
N ASP A 127 4.23 -14.85 9.33
CA ASP A 127 5.39 -14.70 8.45
C ASP A 127 4.99 -14.02 7.13
N LEU A 128 5.36 -12.74 6.97
CA LEU A 128 5.08 -11.97 5.76
C LEU A 128 5.82 -12.47 4.50
N SER A 129 6.80 -13.37 4.65
CA SER A 129 7.48 -14.00 3.52
C SER A 129 6.68 -15.17 2.92
N LYS A 130 5.60 -15.61 3.58
CA LYS A 130 4.83 -16.81 3.22
C LYS A 130 3.39 -16.49 2.90
N ASN A 131 2.79 -17.31 2.05
CA ASN A 131 1.34 -17.37 1.89
C ASN A 131 0.93 -18.79 1.54
N ALA A 132 -0.06 -19.32 2.25
CA ALA A 132 -0.45 -20.73 2.16
C ALA A 132 0.76 -21.67 2.30
N LEU A 133 1.11 -22.44 1.27
CA LEU A 133 2.23 -23.41 1.30
C LEU A 133 3.45 -22.98 0.48
N TRP A 134 3.53 -21.71 0.06
CA TRP A 134 4.66 -21.22 -0.74
C TRP A 134 5.33 -19.97 -0.14
N THR A 135 6.57 -19.75 -0.57
CA THR A 135 7.30 -18.51 -0.32
C THR A 135 6.74 -17.42 -1.21
N LEU A 136 6.06 -16.45 -0.60
CA LEU A 136 5.47 -15.32 -1.27
C LEU A 136 6.54 -14.30 -1.70
N VAL A 137 7.35 -13.86 -0.74
CA VAL A 137 8.47 -12.93 -0.98
C VAL A 137 9.74 -13.56 -0.40
N PRO A 138 10.62 -14.15 -1.23
CA PRO A 138 11.90 -14.64 -0.76
C PRO A 138 12.73 -13.52 -0.12
N VAL A 139 13.49 -13.83 0.93
CA VAL A 139 14.30 -12.83 1.67
C VAL A 139 15.24 -12.07 0.74
N GLY A 140 15.85 -12.73 -0.26
CA GLY A 140 16.70 -12.06 -1.26
C GLY A 140 15.94 -11.05 -2.13
N VAL A 141 14.68 -11.35 -2.49
CA VAL A 141 13.81 -10.41 -3.21
C VAL A 141 13.46 -9.22 -2.31
N ALA A 142 13.13 -9.48 -1.04
CA ALA A 142 12.87 -8.42 -0.07
C ALA A 142 14.09 -7.49 0.11
N LYS A 143 15.31 -8.03 0.16
CA LYS A 143 16.55 -7.23 0.19
C LYS A 143 16.68 -6.33 -1.04
N ASN A 144 16.45 -6.86 -2.24
CA ASN A 144 16.51 -6.08 -3.47
C ASN A 144 15.48 -4.93 -3.48
N ILE A 145 14.26 -5.18 -3.00
CA ILE A 145 13.22 -4.16 -2.84
C ILE A 145 13.71 -3.05 -1.90
N VAL A 146 14.26 -3.41 -0.73
CA VAL A 146 14.80 -2.44 0.23
C VAL A 146 15.93 -1.62 -0.39
N ASP A 147 16.90 -2.28 -1.02
CA ASP A 147 18.05 -1.59 -1.66
C ASP A 147 17.59 -0.63 -2.77
N GLN A 148 16.58 -1.00 -3.54
CA GLN A 148 16.03 -0.15 -4.60
C GLN A 148 15.29 1.06 -4.01
N CYS A 149 14.45 0.85 -3.00
CA CYS A 149 13.77 1.93 -2.31
C CYS A 149 14.74 2.88 -1.60
N GLU A 150 15.86 2.39 -1.05
CA GLU A 150 16.89 3.23 -0.44
C GLU A 150 17.63 4.08 -1.48
N LYS A 151 17.90 3.53 -2.68
CA LYS A 151 18.56 4.26 -3.77
C LYS A 151 17.65 5.31 -4.41
N GLN A 152 16.40 4.94 -4.65
CA GLN A 152 15.43 5.80 -5.31
C GLN A 152 14.87 6.86 -4.35
N GLY A 153 14.52 6.44 -3.13
CA GLY A 153 13.79 7.24 -2.16
C GLY A 153 12.41 7.68 -2.65
N HIS A 154 11.75 8.49 -1.82
CA HIS A 154 10.46 9.13 -2.14
C HIS A 154 10.61 10.62 -2.46
N LYS A 155 11.84 11.05 -2.76
CA LYS A 155 12.19 12.48 -2.94
C LYS A 155 11.39 13.14 -4.07
N PRO A 156 11.20 12.53 -5.25
CA PRO A 156 10.40 13.18 -6.30
C PRO A 156 8.95 13.41 -5.85
N LEU A 157 8.33 12.47 -5.12
CA LEU A 157 6.98 12.66 -4.56
C LEU A 157 6.93 13.79 -3.53
N GLN A 158 7.96 13.91 -2.68
CA GLN A 158 8.08 15.02 -1.73
C GLN A 158 8.20 16.37 -2.46
N GLN A 159 9.04 16.45 -3.49
CA GLN A 159 9.18 17.65 -4.33
C GLN A 159 7.86 18.01 -5.05
N ALA A 160 7.10 17.00 -5.51
CA ALA A 160 5.79 17.23 -6.10
C ALA A 160 4.80 17.83 -5.09
N ILE A 161 4.78 17.31 -3.86
CA ILE A 161 3.94 17.85 -2.77
C ILE A 161 4.34 19.29 -2.42
N GLU A 162 5.62 19.56 -2.26
CA GLU A 162 6.15 20.90 -1.96
C GLU A 162 5.78 21.90 -3.06
N LEU A 163 5.97 21.51 -4.32
CA LEU A 163 5.59 22.31 -5.47
C LEU A 163 4.10 22.64 -5.43
N LEU A 164 3.23 21.64 -5.30
CA LEU A 164 1.78 21.85 -5.27
C LEU A 164 1.35 22.69 -4.07
N ASN A 165 1.95 22.49 -2.89
CA ASN A 165 1.70 23.33 -1.72
C ASN A 165 2.03 24.80 -1.98
N SER A 166 3.17 25.07 -2.62
CA SER A 166 3.59 26.43 -2.94
C SER A 166 2.63 27.13 -3.91
N GLU A 167 2.02 26.39 -4.83
CA GLU A 167 1.03 26.92 -5.77
C GLU A 167 -0.32 27.19 -5.09
N ILE A 168 -0.79 26.26 -4.26
CA ILE A 168 -2.10 26.32 -3.57
C ILE A 168 -2.26 27.57 -2.69
N VAL A 169 -1.16 28.09 -2.14
CA VAL A 169 -1.16 29.26 -1.25
C VAL A 169 -0.99 30.60 -1.99
N LYS A 170 -0.80 30.60 -3.31
CA LYS A 170 -0.58 31.85 -4.06
C LYS A 170 -1.83 32.74 -4.05
N PRO A 171 -1.68 34.05 -3.81
CA PRO A 171 -2.78 35.01 -3.95
C PRO A 171 -3.34 35.02 -5.37
N GLY A 172 -4.66 35.14 -5.50
CA GLY A 172 -5.33 35.23 -6.80
C GLY A 172 -5.48 33.90 -7.55
N LEU A 173 -5.10 32.77 -6.95
CA LEU A 173 -5.40 31.45 -7.50
C LEU A 173 -6.92 31.22 -7.48
N GLU A 174 -7.49 30.89 -8.64
CA GLU A 174 -8.90 30.55 -8.78
C GLU A 174 -9.28 29.35 -7.91
N ASP A 175 -10.47 29.40 -7.29
CA ASP A 175 -10.94 28.36 -6.37
C ASP A 175 -10.98 26.97 -7.02
N GLN A 176 -11.34 26.89 -8.29
CA GLN A 176 -11.37 25.62 -9.02
C GLN A 176 -9.96 25.03 -9.19
N ALA A 177 -9.00 25.86 -9.62
CA ALA A 177 -7.60 25.44 -9.73
C ALA A 177 -7.04 25.01 -8.38
N LYS A 178 -7.34 25.75 -7.31
CA LYS A 178 -6.96 25.42 -5.94
C LYS A 178 -7.47 24.06 -5.49
N LYS A 179 -8.74 23.73 -5.77
CA LYS A 179 -9.34 22.42 -5.47
C LYS A 179 -8.64 21.29 -6.21
N ILE A 180 -8.31 21.49 -7.50
CA ILE A 180 -7.64 20.46 -8.31
C ILE A 180 -6.21 20.23 -7.83
N LEU A 181 -5.43 21.29 -7.62
CA LEU A 181 -4.06 21.15 -7.10
C LEU A 181 -4.05 20.46 -5.71
N THR A 182 -5.05 20.77 -4.87
CA THR A 182 -5.26 20.09 -3.58
C THR A 182 -5.56 18.60 -3.76
N ASP A 183 -6.46 18.23 -4.67
CA ASP A 183 -6.77 16.82 -4.99
C ASP A 183 -5.53 16.05 -5.43
N GLN A 184 -4.72 16.62 -6.33
CA GLN A 184 -3.51 15.99 -6.83
C GLN A 184 -2.46 15.82 -5.73
N ARG A 185 -2.24 16.86 -4.90
CA ARG A 185 -1.33 16.80 -3.76
C ARG A 185 -1.73 15.71 -2.78
N ASP A 186 -3.01 15.65 -2.40
CA ASP A 186 -3.49 14.72 -1.39
C ASP A 186 -3.44 13.26 -1.87
N ARG A 187 -3.64 13.02 -3.18
CA ARG A 187 -3.40 11.70 -3.79
C ARG A 187 -1.93 11.31 -3.76
N ILE A 188 -1.01 12.24 -4.04
CA ILE A 188 0.44 11.98 -3.94
C ILE A 188 0.85 11.68 -2.50
N ARG A 189 0.28 12.39 -1.50
CA ARG A 189 0.47 12.07 -0.08
C ARG A 189 0.01 10.64 0.23
N GLY A 190 -1.16 10.24 -0.27
CA GLY A 190 -1.68 8.88 -0.15
C GLY A 190 -0.77 7.83 -0.79
N LEU A 191 -0.22 8.12 -1.98
CA LEU A 191 0.72 7.25 -2.69
C LEU A 191 2.02 7.03 -1.90
N ILE A 192 2.59 8.08 -1.31
CA ILE A 192 3.76 7.95 -0.41
C ILE A 192 3.41 6.99 0.74
N CYS A 193 2.24 7.16 1.36
CA CYS A 193 1.85 6.32 2.49
C CYS A 193 1.70 4.84 2.10
N TYR A 194 1.14 4.59 0.92
CA TYR A 194 1.01 3.26 0.33
C TYR A 194 2.38 2.62 0.04
N TYR A 195 3.25 3.30 -0.71
CA TYR A 195 4.59 2.82 -1.06
C TYR A 195 5.48 2.60 0.17
N ARG A 196 5.37 3.46 1.18
CA ARG A 196 6.16 3.28 2.39
C ARG A 196 5.74 2.04 3.18
N THR A 197 4.45 1.75 3.29
CA THR A 197 3.99 0.50 3.93
C THR A 197 4.45 -0.74 3.15
N LEU A 198 4.45 -0.71 1.82
CA LEU A 198 5.01 -1.78 0.99
C LEU A 198 6.51 -2.00 1.24
N GLU A 199 7.29 -0.91 1.26
CA GLU A 199 8.71 -0.95 1.59
C GLU A 199 8.94 -1.50 3.00
N ASN A 200 8.17 -1.06 3.99
CA ASN A 200 8.28 -1.53 5.37
C ASN A 200 7.86 -2.99 5.53
N THR A 201 6.97 -3.50 4.67
CA THR A 201 6.66 -4.94 4.58
C THR A 201 7.88 -5.74 4.11
N ALA A 202 8.59 -5.27 3.09
CA ALA A 202 9.85 -5.89 2.65
C ALA A 202 10.94 -5.80 3.73
N ARG A 203 11.08 -4.64 4.40
CA ARG A 203 12.00 -4.48 5.53
C ARG A 203 11.65 -5.43 6.68
N TRP A 204 10.38 -5.63 7.00
CA TRP A 204 9.98 -6.59 8.01
C TRP A 204 10.51 -8.00 7.68
N ILE A 205 10.35 -8.45 6.43
CA ILE A 205 10.84 -9.75 5.97
C ILE A 205 12.36 -9.84 6.15
N VAL A 206 13.10 -8.83 5.69
CA VAL A 206 14.56 -8.78 5.84
C VAL A 206 14.99 -8.81 7.31
N GLY A 207 14.31 -8.04 8.16
CA GLY A 207 14.66 -7.87 9.56
C GLY A 207 14.37 -9.10 10.41
N VAL A 208 13.18 -9.69 10.27
CA VAL A 208 12.77 -10.86 11.06
C VAL A 208 13.55 -12.10 10.63
N HIS A 209 13.58 -12.42 9.34
CA HIS A 209 14.35 -13.60 8.86
C HIS A 209 15.85 -13.41 9.10
N GLY A 210 16.39 -12.21 8.89
CA GLY A 210 17.79 -11.91 9.21
C GLY A 210 18.13 -12.15 10.68
N TYR A 211 17.24 -11.79 11.61
CA TYR A 211 17.41 -12.09 13.03
C TYR A 211 17.40 -13.60 13.31
N LEU A 212 16.42 -14.31 12.74
CA LEU A 212 16.24 -15.75 12.98
C LEU A 212 17.41 -16.57 12.41
N ASP A 213 17.94 -16.18 11.26
CA ASP A 213 19.07 -16.83 10.58
C ASP A 213 20.44 -16.43 11.17
N SER A 214 20.48 -15.54 12.16
CA SER A 214 21.74 -15.06 12.76
C SER A 214 22.31 -16.01 13.81
N ASP A 215 23.58 -16.40 13.63
CA ASP A 215 24.35 -17.25 14.54
C ASP A 215 25.01 -16.49 15.71
N SER A 216 24.90 -15.16 15.77
CA SER A 216 25.53 -14.37 16.84
C SER A 216 24.64 -13.26 17.36
N ASP A 217 24.82 -12.92 18.63
CA ASP A 217 24.12 -11.82 19.29
C ASP A 217 24.41 -10.46 18.62
N LYS A 218 25.60 -10.30 18.05
CA LYS A 218 25.98 -9.08 17.32
C LYS A 218 25.12 -8.89 16.06
N GLU A 219 24.94 -9.95 15.25
CA GLU A 219 24.10 -9.88 14.05
C GLU A 219 22.61 -9.72 14.42
N ARG A 220 22.15 -10.47 15.44
CA ARG A 220 20.80 -10.30 16.01
C ARG A 220 20.54 -8.86 16.44
N GLN A 221 21.50 -8.22 17.12
CA GLN A 221 21.35 -6.83 17.54
C GLN A 221 21.25 -5.86 16.37
N LYS A 222 21.97 -6.08 15.25
CA LYS A 222 21.82 -5.28 14.03
C LYS A 222 20.40 -5.36 13.48
N TYR A 223 19.83 -6.56 13.39
CA TYR A 223 18.47 -6.74 12.89
C TYR A 223 17.41 -6.19 13.84
N ARG A 224 17.64 -6.19 15.16
CA ARG A 224 16.77 -5.48 16.11
C ARG A 224 16.77 -3.97 15.87
N ILE A 225 17.94 -3.36 15.66
CA ILE A 225 18.04 -1.92 15.35
C ILE A 225 17.35 -1.62 14.01
N PHE A 226 17.56 -2.49 13.01
CA PHE A 226 16.92 -2.38 11.70
C PHE A 226 15.39 -2.43 11.78
N LEU A 227 14.84 -3.39 12.52
CA LEU A 227 13.39 -3.51 12.76
C LEU A 227 12.85 -2.31 13.52
N HIS A 228 13.52 -1.84 14.57
CA HIS A 228 13.09 -0.67 15.32
C HIS A 228 13.01 0.59 14.42
N LYS A 229 13.99 0.78 13.53
CA LYS A 229 13.97 1.88 12.55
C LYS A 229 12.78 1.74 11.59
N MET A 230 12.55 0.54 11.05
CA MET A 230 11.39 0.25 10.18
C MET A 230 10.07 0.55 10.90
N MET A 231 9.92 0.12 12.16
CA MET A 231 8.69 0.34 12.92
C MET A 231 8.44 1.81 13.24
N THR A 232 9.51 2.55 13.55
CA THR A 232 9.42 4.00 13.78
C THR A 232 8.96 4.71 12.51
N ASP A 233 9.55 4.36 11.37
CA ASP A 233 9.18 4.89 10.06
C ASP A 233 7.72 4.53 9.69
N GLU A 234 7.28 3.30 9.93
CA GLU A 234 5.89 2.91 9.68
C GLU A 234 4.89 3.60 10.61
N ILE A 235 5.24 3.83 11.88
CA ILE A 235 4.39 4.60 12.80
C ILE A 235 4.22 6.04 12.29
N GLU A 236 5.31 6.70 11.89
CA GLU A 236 5.27 8.04 11.30
C GLU A 236 4.45 8.05 10.01
N ASN A 237 4.63 7.05 9.16
CA ASN A 237 3.87 6.87 7.93
C ASN A 237 2.35 6.77 8.18
N ILE A 238 1.94 5.94 9.15
CA ILE A 238 0.53 5.78 9.49
C ILE A 238 -0.02 7.02 10.20
N GLN A 239 0.79 7.77 10.93
CA GLN A 239 0.39 9.08 11.48
C GLN A 239 0.13 10.09 10.35
N ASN A 240 0.99 10.14 9.33
CA ASN A 240 0.80 11.00 8.15
C ASN A 240 -0.45 10.62 7.35
N LEU A 241 -0.73 9.32 7.22
CA LEU A 241 -1.96 8.82 6.58
C LEU A 241 -3.21 9.19 7.39
N LEU A 242 -3.15 9.08 8.72
CA LEU A 242 -4.24 9.47 9.60
C LEU A 242 -4.50 10.98 9.57
N ASP A 243 -3.46 11.80 9.50
CA ASP A 243 -3.57 13.25 9.30
C ASP A 243 -4.24 13.56 7.96
N LEU A 244 -3.77 12.94 6.86
CA LEU A 244 -4.36 13.09 5.54
C LEU A 244 -5.86 12.73 5.56
N TRP A 245 -6.21 11.59 6.17
CA TRP A 245 -7.59 11.13 6.29
C TRP A 245 -8.48 12.12 7.05
N ARG A 246 -7.97 12.75 8.11
CA ARG A 246 -8.75 13.66 8.96
C ARG A 246 -8.90 15.06 8.39
N THR A 247 -7.91 15.52 7.61
CA THR A 247 -7.81 16.91 7.18
C THR A 247 -8.19 17.12 5.72
N SER A 248 -8.07 16.09 4.88
CA SER A 248 -8.37 16.19 3.46
C SER A 248 -9.88 16.11 3.20
N SER A 249 -10.36 16.96 2.30
CA SER A 249 -11.70 16.81 1.69
C SER A 249 -11.70 15.88 0.48
N VAL A 250 -10.54 15.34 0.10
CA VAL A 250 -10.33 14.52 -1.08
C VAL A 250 -10.52 13.06 -0.70
N THR A 251 -11.40 12.37 -1.43
CA THR A 251 -11.48 10.91 -1.36
C THR A 251 -10.33 10.31 -2.18
N PHE A 252 -9.18 10.10 -1.53
CA PHE A 252 -7.96 9.59 -2.18
C PHE A 252 -7.90 8.06 -2.23
N THR A 253 -8.71 7.35 -1.42
CA THR A 253 -8.81 5.89 -1.38
C THR A 253 -10.28 5.45 -1.31
N PRO A 254 -10.68 4.34 -1.94
CA PRO A 254 -12.02 3.80 -1.79
C PRO A 254 -12.26 3.28 -0.36
N ILE A 255 -13.44 3.58 0.18
CA ILE A 255 -13.92 3.12 1.49
C ILE A 255 -15.34 2.57 1.32
N SER A 256 -15.62 1.45 1.98
CA SER A 256 -16.93 0.82 1.96
C SER A 256 -17.88 1.52 2.92
N LYS A 257 -19.06 1.91 2.42
CA LYS A 257 -20.17 2.43 3.24
C LYS A 257 -21.05 1.32 3.85
N PHE A 258 -20.83 0.07 3.46
CA PHE A 258 -21.62 -1.08 3.91
C PHE A 258 -20.88 -1.89 4.99
N GLY A 259 -19.84 -1.31 5.58
CA GLY A 259 -18.93 -1.98 6.50
C GLY A 259 -17.69 -2.54 5.82
N GLU A 260 -16.69 -2.83 6.64
CA GLU A 260 -15.40 -3.35 6.22
C GLU A 260 -15.52 -4.78 5.66
N ASN A 261 -14.70 -5.09 4.65
CA ASN A 261 -14.63 -6.42 4.05
C ASN A 261 -13.19 -6.75 3.59
N TRP A 262 -13.01 -7.93 2.98
CA TRP A 262 -11.70 -8.44 2.56
C TRP A 262 -11.01 -7.65 1.44
N TYR A 263 -11.72 -6.76 0.77
CA TYR A 263 -11.22 -6.01 -0.39
C TYR A 263 -11.28 -4.49 -0.20
N THR A 264 -11.88 -4.01 0.89
CA THR A 264 -12.05 -2.57 1.11
C THR A 264 -12.14 -2.26 2.60
N TYR A 265 -11.42 -1.24 3.04
CA TYR A 265 -11.52 -0.67 4.38
C TYR A 265 -12.91 -0.07 4.66
N GLY A 266 -13.33 -0.10 5.92
CA GLY A 266 -14.59 0.49 6.37
C GLY A 266 -14.49 1.97 6.72
N ASP A 267 -15.63 2.55 7.12
CA ASP A 267 -15.72 3.92 7.67
C ASP A 267 -14.96 4.09 9.00
N ASN A 268 -14.67 2.99 9.70
CA ASN A 268 -13.78 2.90 10.85
C ASN A 268 -12.28 3.04 10.51
N PHE A 269 -11.91 3.46 9.29
CA PHE A 269 -10.52 3.54 8.82
C PHE A 269 -9.59 4.30 9.78
N ALA A 270 -10.01 5.45 10.30
CA ALA A 270 -9.22 6.21 11.26
C ALA A 270 -8.92 5.42 12.54
N GLU A 271 -9.87 4.61 13.01
CA GLU A 271 -9.76 3.84 14.25
C GLU A 271 -8.77 2.69 14.10
N ILE A 272 -8.82 1.98 12.97
CA ILE A 272 -7.91 0.85 12.71
C ILE A 272 -6.46 1.32 12.52
N LEU A 273 -6.24 2.49 11.91
CA LEU A 273 -4.90 3.11 11.82
C LEU A 273 -4.35 3.46 13.21
N GLN A 274 -5.19 4.01 14.08
CA GLN A 274 -4.81 4.31 15.47
C GLN A 274 -4.47 3.03 16.25
N LYS A 275 -5.28 1.97 16.11
CA LYS A 275 -5.02 0.66 16.71
C LYS A 275 -3.68 0.09 16.23
N LYS A 276 -3.36 0.18 14.94
CA LYS A 276 -2.06 -0.22 14.39
C LYS A 276 -0.91 0.49 15.11
N ILE A 277 -0.97 1.82 15.20
CA ILE A 277 0.07 2.62 15.89
C ILE A 277 0.25 2.18 17.33
N VAL A 278 -0.85 1.99 18.08
CA VAL A 278 -0.81 1.58 19.49
C VAL A 278 -0.12 0.21 19.63
N LEU A 279 -0.52 -0.77 18.82
CA LEU A 279 0.08 -2.10 18.86
C LEU A 279 1.56 -2.08 18.43
N MET A 280 1.91 -1.33 17.39
CA MET A 280 3.31 -1.23 16.98
C MET A 280 4.18 -0.62 18.08
N LYS A 281 3.68 0.34 18.86
CA LYS A 281 4.40 0.89 20.01
C LYS A 281 4.51 -0.10 21.17
N GLU A 282 3.42 -0.81 21.47
CA GLU A 282 3.37 -1.78 22.57
C GLU A 282 4.34 -2.95 22.35
N TYR A 283 4.41 -3.46 21.11
CA TYR A 283 5.17 -4.66 20.76
C TYR A 283 6.50 -4.35 20.03
N MET A 284 6.97 -3.10 20.07
CA MET A 284 8.19 -2.67 19.34
C MET A 284 9.47 -3.36 19.80
N ASN A 285 9.51 -3.75 21.07
CA ASN A 285 10.71 -4.30 21.70
C ASN A 285 10.73 -5.82 21.75
N ASP A 286 9.71 -6.47 21.17
CA ASP A 286 9.62 -7.92 21.10
C ASP A 286 10.83 -8.54 20.40
N ILE A 287 11.10 -9.79 20.76
CA ILE A 287 12.12 -10.59 20.10
C ILE A 287 11.50 -11.15 18.81
N PRO A 288 12.15 -11.01 17.65
CA PRO A 288 11.63 -11.60 16.41
C PRO A 288 11.40 -13.10 16.56
N HIS A 289 10.21 -13.56 16.18
CA HIS A 289 9.83 -14.96 16.27
C HIS A 289 8.81 -15.32 15.19
N ILE A 290 8.97 -16.52 14.63
CA ILE A 290 8.00 -17.16 13.75
C ILE A 290 7.85 -18.59 14.27
N ASP A 291 6.61 -18.96 14.55
CA ASP A 291 6.27 -20.30 15.00
C ASP A 291 6.36 -21.30 13.83
N PRO A 292 7.30 -22.27 13.84
CA PRO A 292 7.47 -23.22 12.75
C PRO A 292 6.27 -24.15 12.59
N ASP A 293 5.48 -24.34 13.65
CA ASP A 293 4.32 -25.24 13.67
C ASP A 293 2.99 -24.50 13.47
N PHE A 294 3.03 -23.22 13.09
CA PHE A 294 1.83 -22.39 12.96
C PHE A 294 0.76 -23.02 12.05
N ILE A 295 1.17 -23.65 10.96
CA ILE A 295 0.26 -24.28 9.98
C ILE A 295 -0.50 -25.48 10.54
N TRP A 296 -0.01 -26.06 11.63
CA TRP A 296 -0.63 -27.21 12.30
C TRP A 296 -1.58 -26.80 13.42
N LYS A 297 -1.66 -25.51 13.75
CA LYS A 297 -2.54 -25.02 14.81
C LYS A 297 -4.00 -25.13 14.39
N MET A 298 -4.77 -25.82 15.23
CA MET A 298 -6.22 -25.95 15.08
C MET A 298 -6.96 -24.89 15.91
N PRO A 299 -8.12 -24.39 15.43
CA PRO A 299 -8.95 -23.51 16.22
C PRO A 299 -9.51 -24.29 17.42
N ASN A 300 -9.78 -23.61 18.53
CA ASN A 300 -10.33 -24.25 19.73
C ASN A 300 -11.68 -24.96 19.48
N SER A 301 -12.39 -24.59 18.41
CA SER A 301 -13.63 -25.22 17.96
C SER A 301 -13.42 -26.47 17.09
N PHE A 302 -12.18 -26.87 16.83
CA PHE A 302 -11.87 -28.06 16.04
C PHE A 302 -12.18 -29.31 16.86
N THR A 303 -13.19 -30.06 16.43
CA THR A 303 -13.76 -31.19 17.16
C THR A 303 -13.03 -32.51 16.88
N VAL A 304 -12.05 -32.51 15.98
CA VAL A 304 -11.23 -33.68 15.69
C VAL A 304 -10.04 -33.69 16.64
N ASP A 305 -9.88 -34.81 17.33
CA ASP A 305 -8.71 -35.12 18.15
C ASP A 305 -7.41 -34.85 17.37
N PRO A 306 -6.56 -33.90 17.81
CA PRO A 306 -5.33 -33.52 17.11
C PRO A 306 -4.41 -34.71 16.81
N ASP A 307 -4.34 -35.69 17.72
CA ASP A 307 -3.51 -36.88 17.55
C ASP A 307 -4.05 -37.78 16.43
N LYS A 308 -5.38 -37.83 16.25
CA LYS A 308 -5.99 -38.56 15.12
C LYS A 308 -5.87 -37.80 13.80
N TYR A 309 -5.95 -36.47 13.83
CA TYR A 309 -5.83 -35.63 12.65
C TYR A 309 -4.41 -35.71 12.05
N LEU A 310 -3.38 -35.55 12.89
CA LEU A 310 -1.98 -35.64 12.46
C LEU A 310 -1.61 -37.07 12.01
N TYR A 311 -2.12 -38.10 12.70
CA TYR A 311 -1.91 -39.50 12.32
C TYR A 311 -2.50 -39.84 10.95
N GLN A 312 -3.65 -39.26 10.57
CA GLN A 312 -4.23 -39.45 9.25
C GLN A 312 -3.35 -38.81 8.16
N TYR A 313 -2.88 -37.58 8.35
CA TYR A 313 -2.05 -36.87 7.37
C TYR A 313 -0.67 -37.51 7.15
N LEU A 314 -0.02 -37.97 8.22
CA LEU A 314 1.32 -38.58 8.14
C LEU A 314 1.32 -40.01 7.55
N ASN A 315 0.16 -40.66 7.45
CA ASN A 315 0.05 -41.99 6.83
C ASN A 315 -0.44 -41.96 5.37
N PHE A 316 -0.74 -40.78 4.80
CA PHE A 316 -0.96 -40.63 3.35
C PHE A 316 0.33 -40.57 2.53
N THR A 317 1.49 -40.46 3.17
CA THR A 317 2.82 -40.42 2.54
C THR A 317 3.57 -41.76 2.59
N LYS A 318 2.87 -42.86 2.86
CA LYS A 318 3.42 -44.22 2.71
C LYS A 318 2.83 -44.96 1.52
#